data_AF-A0AAW9IKH9-F1
#
_entry.id   AF-A0AAW9IKH9-F1
#
_cell.length_a   1.000
_cell.length_b   1.000
_cell.length_c   1.000
_cell.angle_alpha   90.00
_cell.angle_beta   90.00
_cell.angle_gamma   90.00
#
_symmetry.space_group_name_H-M   'P 1'
#
loop_
_entity.id
_entity.type
_entity.pdbx_description
1 polymer ?
#
loop_
_entity_poly.entity_id
_entity_poly.type
_entity_poly.pdbx_seq_one_letter_code
_entity_poly.pdbx_strand_id
1 'polypeptide(L)' 'MLDKWGRNIDYLKISINDRCNLNCIHCVPKEDISYTKKDE' A
#
# COMPACT_ATOMS: atom_id res chain seq x y z
N MET A 1 -21.30 5.10 -14.67
CA MET A 1 -21.93 5.28 -13.33
C MET A 1 -21.28 6.50 -12.70
N LEU A 2 -22.07 7.45 -12.17
CA LEU A 2 -21.54 8.71 -11.62
C LEU A 2 -21.57 8.69 -10.08
N ASP A 3 -20.54 9.23 -9.45
CA ASP A 3 -20.55 9.48 -8.01
C ASP A 3 -21.35 10.75 -7.63
N LYS A 4 -21.42 11.07 -6.33
CA LYS A 4 -22.16 12.24 -5.84
C LYS A 4 -21.60 13.60 -6.32
N TRP A 5 -20.39 13.63 -6.85
CA TRP A 5 -19.72 14.82 -7.38
C TRP A 5 -19.67 14.82 -8.92
N GLY A 6 -20.39 13.89 -9.58
CA GLY A 6 -20.47 13.82 -11.03
C GLY A 6 -19.22 13.25 -11.72
N ARG A 7 -18.30 12.61 -10.98
CA ARG A 7 -17.14 11.93 -11.57
C ARG A 7 -17.57 10.56 -12.10
N ASN A 8 -17.07 10.20 -13.29
CA ASN A 8 -17.33 8.88 -13.85
C ASN A 8 -16.42 7.83 -13.21
N ILE A 9 -16.99 6.71 -12.79
CA ILE A 9 -16.25 5.57 -12.25
C ILE A 9 -15.91 4.65 -13.43
N ASP A 10 -14.64 4.62 -13.85
CA ASP A 10 -14.14 3.91 -15.03
C ASP A 10 -13.08 2.85 -14.72
N TYR A 11 -12.48 2.85 -13.52
CA TYR A 11 -11.54 1.81 -13.09
C TYR A 11 -11.80 1.33 -11.65
N LEU A 12 -11.30 0.13 -11.37
CA LEU A 12 -11.29 -0.49 -10.05
C LEU A 12 -9.88 -0.96 -9.72
N LYS A 13 -9.34 -0.51 -8.58
CA LYS A 13 -8.07 -1.01 -8.03
C LYS A 13 -8.38 -2.08 -6.98
N ILE A 14 -7.83 -3.28 -7.16
CA ILE A 14 -7.96 -4.38 -6.21
C ILE A 14 -6.58 -4.71 -5.66
N SER A 15 -6.42 -4.63 -4.34
CA SER A 15 -5.22 -5.12 -3.65
C SER A 15 -5.36 -6.62 -3.41
N ILE A 16 -4.41 -7.41 -3.91
CA ILE A 16 -4.44 -8.88 -3.79
C ILE A 16 -3.80 -9.32 -2.47
N ASN A 17 -2.81 -8.57 -1.99
CA ASN A 17 -2.05 -8.85 -0.78
C ASN A 17 -1.47 -7.55 -0.23
N ASP A 18 -1.43 -7.43 1.08
CA ASP A 18 -0.86 -6.29 1.79
C ASP A 18 0.61 -6.51 2.19
N ARG A 19 1.15 -7.73 2.00
CA ARG A 19 2.57 -8.02 2.25
C ARG A 19 3.45 -7.51 1.11
N CYS A 20 4.45 -6.71 1.46
CA CYS A 20 5.51 -6.23 0.58
C CYS A 20 6.88 -6.64 1.16
N ASN A 21 7.84 -7.00 0.31
CA ASN A 21 9.21 -7.33 0.71
C ASN A 21 10.14 -6.10 0.77
N LEU A 22 9.57 -4.90 0.65
CA LEU A 22 10.28 -3.62 0.70
C LEU A 22 9.83 -2.81 1.93
N ASN A 23 10.78 -2.11 2.55
CA ASN A 23 10.54 -1.22 3.69
C ASN A 23 10.64 0.26 3.25
N CYS A 24 9.78 0.67 2.33
CA CYS A 24 9.83 2.03 1.77
C CYS A 24 9.44 3.07 2.81
N ILE A 25 10.29 4.07 3.05
CA ILE A 25 10.06 5.15 4.04
C ILE A 25 8.77 5.97 3.82
N HIS A 26 8.22 5.95 2.61
CA HIS A 26 6.99 6.67 2.24
C HIS A 26 5.75 5.76 2.22
N CYS A 27 5.93 4.45 2.38
CA CYS A 27 4.84 3.48 2.33
C CYS A 27 4.64 2.77 3.66
N VAL A 28 5.73 2.42 4.35
CA VAL A 28 5.73 1.72 5.63
C VAL A 28 6.16 2.72 6.72
N PRO A 29 5.35 2.93 7.77
CA PRO A 29 5.73 3.78 8.90
C PRO A 29 7.03 3.28 9.53
N LYS A 30 7.91 4.20 9.94
CA LYS A 30 9.22 3.86 10.54
C LYS A 30 9.11 2.98 11.79
N GLU A 31 7.99 3.07 12.49
CA GLU A 31 7.69 2.34 13.72
C GLU A 31 7.41 0.85 13.46
N ASP A 32 6.93 0.52 12.26
CA ASP A 32 6.59 -0.84 11.83
C ASP A 32 7.75 -1.54 11.10
N ILE A 33 8.87 -0.86 10.89
CA ILE A 33 10.08 -1.48 10.32
C ILE A 33 10.76 -2.27 11.43
N SER A 34 10.31 -3.51 11.62
CA SER A 34 11.10 -4.49 12.37
C SER A 34 12.39 -4.73 11.60
N TYR A 35 13.49 -4.14 12.06
CA TYR A 35 14.82 -4.50 11.60
C TYR A 35 15.09 -5.92 12.11
N THR A 36 14.60 -6.94 11.41
CA THR A 36 15.18 -8.27 11.52
C THR A 36 16.64 -8.11 11.11
N LYS A 37 17.55 -8.21 12.09
CA LYS A 37 18.97 -8.33 11.81
C LYS A 37 19.10 -9.45 10.78
N LYS A 38 19.64 -9.13 9.60
CA LYS A 38 20.23 -10.16 8.76
C LYS A 38 21.42 -10.68 9.56
N ASP A 39 21.23 -11.82 10.21
CA ASP A 39 22.35 -12.70 10.51
C ASP A 39 22.95 -13.11 9.15
N GLU A 40 24.29 -13.11 9.09
CA GLU A 40 25.15 -13.27 7.90
C GLU A 40 24.67 -14.28 6.85
#